data_AF-A0A945SH79-F1
#
_entry.id   AF-A0A945SH79-F1
#
_cell.length_a   1.000
_cell.length_b   1.000
_cell.length_c   1.000
_cell.angle_alpha   90.00
_cell.angle_beta   90.00
_cell.angle_gamma   90.00
#
_symmetry.space_group_name_H-M   'P 1'
#
loop_
_entity.id
_entity.type
_entity.pdbx_description
1 polymer ?
#
loop_
_entity_poly.entity_id
_entity_poly.type
_entity_poly.pdbx_seq_one_letter_code
_entity_poly.pdbx_strand_id
1 'polypeptide(L)'
;MSIDNENFDDADDRPLHSPARVLGMRIVVSLAIAGLVLPGILITWSTQARTAAYACEIAVAYYAPGASAAHARFQVMDPRLVGWNCYAEGFNSDETFVAHLGVIPGAPRLVPVSGS
;
A
#
# COMPACT_ATOMS: atom_id res chain seq x y z
N MET A 1 70.58 2.64 -6.21
CA MET A 1 69.28 2.45 -6.88
C MET A 1 68.22 2.72 -5.83
N SER A 2 67.86 3.99 -5.61
CA SER A 2 66.80 4.36 -4.67
C SER A 2 65.47 4.17 -5.36
N ILE A 3 64.56 3.46 -4.71
CA ILE A 3 63.15 3.44 -5.11
C ILE A 3 62.53 4.68 -4.50
N ASP A 4 62.24 5.66 -5.34
CA ASP A 4 61.41 6.81 -4.97
C ASP A 4 60.00 6.27 -4.67
N ASN A 5 59.67 6.25 -3.38
CA ASN A 5 58.30 6.10 -2.90
C ASN A 5 57.58 7.42 -3.17
N GLU A 6 57.28 7.68 -4.44
CA GLU A 6 56.43 8.80 -4.84
C GLU A 6 55.03 8.56 -4.26
N ASN A 7 54.68 9.44 -3.33
CA ASN A 7 53.41 9.58 -2.66
C ASN A 7 52.24 9.55 -3.66
N PHE A 8 51.53 8.41 -3.76
CA PHE A 8 50.28 8.27 -4.52
C PHE A 8 49.04 8.70 -3.72
N ASP A 9 49.21 9.53 -2.69
CA ASP A 9 48.16 9.94 -1.75
C ASP A 9 47.69 11.40 -1.96
N ASP A 10 47.70 11.91 -3.21
CA ASP A 10 47.34 13.30 -3.51
C ASP A 10 46.41 13.47 -4.73
N ALA A 11 45.50 12.51 -4.96
CA ALA A 11 44.46 12.64 -5.99
C ALA A 11 43.02 12.62 -5.45
N ASP A 12 42.80 12.49 -4.14
CA ASP A 12 41.46 12.22 -3.58
C ASP A 12 40.92 13.27 -2.59
N ASP A 13 41.63 14.38 -2.36
CA ASP A 13 41.23 15.37 -1.34
C ASP A 13 40.92 16.76 -1.94
N ARG A 14 39.90 16.81 -2.81
CA ARG A 14 39.24 18.07 -3.16
C ARG A 14 37.99 18.25 -2.30
N PRO A 15 38.00 19.08 -1.24
CA PRO A 15 36.78 19.45 -0.53
C PRO A 15 35.96 20.42 -1.40
N LEU A 16 35.21 19.91 -2.38
CA LEU A 16 34.40 20.72 -3.30
C LEU A 16 32.92 20.34 -3.32
N HIS A 17 32.38 19.97 -2.18
CA HIS A 17 30.93 19.98 -1.98
C HIS A 17 30.57 21.05 -0.97
N SER A 18 30.32 22.26 -1.48
CA SER A 18 29.64 23.28 -0.68
C SER A 18 28.34 22.66 -0.13
N PRO A 19 27.96 22.96 1.12
CA PRO A 19 26.79 22.32 1.76
C PRO A 19 25.50 22.50 0.93
N ALA A 20 25.40 23.59 0.17
CA ALA A 20 24.31 23.83 -0.77
C ALA A 20 24.26 22.82 -1.94
N ARG A 21 25.40 22.40 -2.50
CA ARG A 21 25.44 21.40 -3.58
C ARG A 21 25.05 20.01 -3.08
N VAL A 22 25.46 19.64 -1.85
CA VAL A 22 25.04 18.39 -1.22
C VAL A 22 23.53 18.35 -1.01
N LEU A 23 22.96 19.45 -0.51
CA LEU A 23 21.51 19.55 -0.32
C LEU A 23 20.76 19.44 -1.65
N GLY A 24 21.22 20.14 -2.69
CA GLY A 24 20.64 20.06 -4.02
C GLY A 24 20.66 18.64 -4.58
N MET A 25 21.81 17.95 -4.50
CA MET A 25 21.93 16.55 -4.91
C MET A 25 20.98 15.63 -4.13
N ARG A 26 20.85 15.80 -2.80
CA ARG A 26 19.92 15.02 -1.97
C ARG A 26 18.46 15.21 -2.39
N ILE A 27 18.05 16.45 -2.70
CA ILE A 27 16.69 16.74 -3.15
C ILE A 27 16.44 16.08 -4.51
N VAL A 28 17.36 16.21 -5.46
CA VAL A 28 17.22 15.61 -6.80
C VAL A 28 17.11 14.09 -6.70
N VAL A 29 17.98 13.45 -5.93
CA VAL A 29 17.94 12.00 -5.70
C VAL A 29 16.62 11.59 -5.04
N SER A 30 16.16 12.33 -4.02
CA SER A 30 14.90 12.03 -3.35
C SER A 30 13.70 12.15 -4.29
N LEU A 31 13.68 13.16 -5.17
CA LEU A 31 12.65 13.33 -6.18
C LEU A 31 12.69 12.23 -7.24
N ALA A 32 13.88 11.81 -7.68
CA ALA A 32 14.04 10.70 -8.62
C ALA A 32 13.52 9.38 -8.01
N ILE A 33 13.86 9.09 -6.75
CA ILE A 33 13.35 7.92 -6.02
C ILE A 33 11.84 8.02 -5.85
N ALA A 34 11.31 9.17 -5.43
CA ALA A 34 9.87 9.37 -5.28
C ALA A 34 9.14 9.15 -6.62
N GLY A 35 9.67 9.68 -7.72
CA GLY A 35 9.12 9.48 -9.07
C GLY A 35 9.11 8.02 -9.51
N LEU A 36 10.07 7.21 -9.08
CA LEU A 36 10.12 5.77 -9.37
C LEU A 36 9.18 4.96 -8.47
N VAL A 37 9.07 5.31 -7.19
CA VAL A 37 8.36 4.52 -6.18
C VAL A 37 6.87 4.84 -6.12
N LEU A 38 6.49 6.12 -6.25
CA LEU A 38 5.09 6.58 -6.21
C LEU A 38 4.16 5.81 -7.16
N PRO A 39 4.48 5.62 -8.46
CA PRO A 39 3.59 4.87 -9.35
C PRO A 39 3.41 3.42 -8.89
N GLY A 40 4.47 2.77 -8.39
CA GLY A 40 4.39 1.40 -7.86
C GLY A 40 3.44 1.28 -6.67
N ILE A 41 3.52 2.23 -5.73
CA ILE A 41 2.62 2.28 -4.57
C ILE A 41 1.16 2.51 -5.02
N LEU A 42 0.93 3.47 -5.92
CA LEU A 42 -0.41 3.80 -6.41
C LEU A 42 -1.06 2.62 -7.14
N ILE A 43 -0.29 1.94 -8.00
CA ILE A 43 -0.77 0.74 -8.70
C ILE A 43 -1.13 -0.35 -7.68
N THR A 44 -0.23 -0.63 -6.74
CA THR A 44 -0.42 -1.66 -5.69
C THR A 44 -1.65 -1.36 -4.83
N TRP A 45 -1.85 -0.12 -4.42
CA TRP A 45 -3.02 0.29 -3.65
C TRP A 45 -4.30 0.15 -4.46
N SER A 46 -4.29 0.61 -5.72
CA SER A 46 -5.46 0.55 -6.59
C SER A 46 -5.88 -0.87 -6.93
N THR A 47 -4.93 -1.81 -7.06
CA THR A 47 -5.25 -3.22 -7.30
C THR A 47 -5.85 -3.84 -6.06
N GLN A 48 -5.31 -3.58 -4.86
CA GLN A 48 -5.89 -4.08 -3.62
C GLN A 48 -7.32 -3.58 -3.42
N ALA A 49 -7.56 -2.28 -3.65
CA ALA A 49 -8.90 -1.71 -3.53
C ALA A 49 -9.92 -2.36 -4.47
N ARG A 50 -9.54 -2.59 -5.74
CA ARG A 50 -10.41 -3.28 -6.71
C ARG A 50 -10.67 -4.74 -6.32
N THR A 51 -9.65 -5.46 -5.88
CA THR A 51 -9.81 -6.85 -5.43
C THR A 51 -10.70 -6.93 -4.20
N ALA A 52 -10.56 -6.00 -3.24
CA ALA A 52 -11.44 -5.93 -2.08
C ALA A 52 -12.89 -5.61 -2.45
N ALA A 53 -13.13 -4.67 -3.36
CA ALA A 53 -14.47 -4.35 -3.85
C ALA A 53 -15.13 -5.57 -4.52
N TYR A 54 -14.41 -6.24 -5.41
CA TYR A 54 -14.90 -7.46 -6.07
C TYR A 54 -15.21 -8.58 -5.08
N ALA A 55 -14.34 -8.81 -4.09
CA ALA A 55 -14.58 -9.80 -3.05
C ALA A 55 -15.79 -9.44 -2.17
N CYS A 56 -16.00 -8.14 -1.91
CA CYS A 56 -17.12 -7.65 -1.13
C CYS A 56 -18.45 -7.82 -1.88
N GLU A 57 -18.51 -7.52 -3.17
CA GLU A 57 -19.71 -7.74 -4.00
C GLU A 57 -20.17 -9.21 -3.94
N ILE A 58 -19.23 -10.16 -4.06
CA ILE A 58 -19.54 -11.59 -3.96
C ILE A 58 -20.03 -11.95 -2.55
N ALA A 59 -19.39 -11.42 -1.50
CA ALA A 59 -19.79 -11.68 -0.12
C ALA A 59 -21.19 -11.12 0.18
N VAL A 60 -21.49 -9.90 -0.26
CA VAL A 60 -22.81 -9.27 -0.09
C VAL A 60 -23.88 -10.04 -0.86
N ALA A 61 -23.61 -10.44 -2.10
CA ALA A 61 -24.54 -11.26 -2.88
C ALA A 61 -24.89 -12.59 -2.19
N TYR A 62 -23.97 -13.15 -1.41
CA TYR A 62 -24.16 -14.40 -0.67
C TYR A 62 -24.83 -14.21 0.70
N TYR A 63 -24.33 -13.27 1.52
CA TYR A 63 -24.77 -13.08 2.91
C TYR A 63 -25.94 -12.10 3.06
N ALA A 64 -26.12 -11.16 2.13
CA ALA A 64 -27.15 -10.14 2.17
C ALA A 64 -27.75 -9.89 0.76
N PRO A 65 -28.46 -10.87 0.17
CA PRO A 65 -28.98 -10.81 -1.21
C PRO A 65 -30.04 -9.72 -1.48
N GLY A 66 -30.37 -8.89 -0.49
CA GLY A 66 -31.27 -7.73 -0.61
C GLY A 66 -30.59 -6.38 -0.36
N ALA A 67 -29.27 -6.33 -0.22
CA ALA A 67 -28.53 -5.09 -0.08
C ALA A 67 -28.61 -4.26 -1.38
N SER A 68 -28.71 -2.94 -1.25
CA SER A 68 -28.74 -2.01 -2.37
C SER A 68 -27.34 -1.67 -2.89
N ALA A 69 -26.32 -1.75 -2.03
CA ALA A 69 -24.92 -1.53 -2.40
C ALA A 69 -23.93 -2.35 -1.54
N ALA A 70 -22.69 -2.43 -2.02
CA ALA A 70 -21.57 -3.09 -1.35
C ALA A 70 -20.36 -2.13 -1.30
N HIS A 71 -19.76 -1.96 -0.13
CA HIS A 71 -18.64 -1.05 0.08
C HIS A 71 -17.47 -1.76 0.76
N ALA A 72 -16.31 -1.74 0.12
CA ALA A 72 -15.06 -2.20 0.72
C ALA A 72 -14.25 -1.00 1.25
N ARG A 73 -13.87 -1.02 2.53
CA ARG A 73 -13.08 0.04 3.17
C ARG A 73 -11.88 -0.52 3.91
N PHE A 74 -10.74 0.14 3.75
CA PHE A 74 -9.54 -0.18 4.50
C PHE A 74 -9.59 0.53 5.86
N GLN A 75 -9.60 -0.23 6.96
CA GLN A 75 -9.53 0.31 8.31
C GLN A 75 -8.18 -0.03 8.94
N VAL A 76 -7.55 0.99 9.53
CA VAL A 76 -6.25 0.88 10.21
C VAL A 76 -6.37 1.24 11.69
N MET A 77 -7.41 1.99 12.06
CA MET A 77 -7.57 2.56 13.40
C MET A 77 -8.14 1.56 14.42
N ASP A 78 -8.82 0.51 13.97
CA ASP A 78 -9.33 -0.55 14.85
C ASP A 78 -8.42 -1.78 14.78
N PRO A 79 -7.70 -2.13 15.87
CA PRO A 79 -6.80 -3.28 15.92
C PRO A 79 -7.48 -4.62 15.60
N ARG A 80 -8.80 -4.73 15.82
CA ARG A 80 -9.57 -5.96 15.58
C ARG A 80 -10.00 -6.11 14.12
N LEU A 81 -10.00 -5.02 13.36
CA LEU A 81 -10.49 -4.94 11.98
C LEU A 81 -9.41 -4.39 11.02
N VAL A 82 -8.12 -4.50 11.38
CA VAL A 82 -7.02 -4.02 10.54
C VAL A 82 -7.03 -4.73 9.19
N GLY A 83 -7.29 -3.96 8.13
CA GLY A 83 -7.37 -4.48 6.77
C GLY A 83 -8.60 -4.00 6.01
N TRP A 84 -8.90 -4.70 4.92
CA TRP A 84 -10.11 -4.49 4.14
C TRP A 84 -11.31 -5.09 4.85
N ASN A 85 -12.36 -4.30 5.00
CA ASN A 85 -13.63 -4.68 5.59
C ASN A 85 -14.74 -4.46 4.56
N CYS A 86 -15.69 -5.38 4.51
CA CYS A 86 -16.83 -5.35 3.61
C CYS A 86 -18.09 -4.95 4.38
N TYR A 87 -18.79 -3.96 3.84
CA TYR A 87 -20.05 -3.45 4.35
C TYR A 87 -21.14 -3.59 3.29
N ALA A 88 -22.32 -4.02 3.70
CA ALA A 88 -23.53 -3.97 2.87
C ALA A 88 -24.32 -2.73 3.25
N GLU A 89 -24.84 -2.02 2.25
CA GLU A 89 -25.79 -0.94 2.46
C GLU A 89 -27.21 -1.46 2.21
N GLY A 90 -28.09 -1.28 3.18
CA GLY A 90 -29.52 -1.58 3.03
C GLY A 90 -30.30 -0.40 2.43
N PHE A 91 -31.58 -0.63 2.10
CA PHE A 91 -32.47 0.40 1.55
C PHE A 91 -32.64 1.65 2.45
N ASN A 92 -32.40 1.51 3.75
CA ASN A 92 -32.47 2.62 4.72
C ASN A 92 -31.11 3.33 4.90
N SER A 93 -30.14 3.15 4.00
CA SER A 93 -28.76 3.65 4.11
C SER A 93 -27.99 3.17 5.35
N ASP A 94 -28.45 2.08 5.97
CA ASP A 94 -27.75 1.46 7.09
C ASP A 94 -26.61 0.58 6.57
N GLU A 95 -25.40 0.81 7.08
CA GLU A 95 -24.21 0.04 6.73
C GLU A 95 -24.02 -1.12 7.71
N THR A 96 -24.27 -2.34 7.25
CA THR A 96 -24.04 -3.55 8.05
C THR A 96 -22.69 -4.16 7.71
N PHE A 97 -21.90 -4.51 8.73
CA PHE A 97 -20.66 -5.26 8.53
C PHE A 97 -20.96 -6.69 8.06
N VAL A 98 -20.33 -7.10 6.95
CA VAL A 98 -20.56 -8.41 6.34
C VAL A 98 -19.38 -9.34 6.60
N ALA A 99 -18.17 -8.89 6.27
CA ALA A 99 -16.99 -9.74 6.32
C ALA A 99 -15.69 -8.94 6.47
N HIS A 100 -14.73 -9.55 7.16
CA HIS A 100 -13.36 -9.09 7.20
C HIS A 100 -12.56 -9.77 6.08
N LEU A 101 -12.02 -8.98 5.14
CA LEU A 101 -11.27 -9.46 3.98
C LEU A 101 -9.75 -9.53 4.25
N GLY A 102 -9.28 -8.93 5.36
CA GLY A 102 -7.87 -8.90 5.74
C GLY A 102 -7.05 -7.85 4.98
N VAL A 103 -5.75 -7.80 5.26
CA VAL A 103 -4.84 -6.79 4.68
C VAL A 103 -4.62 -7.00 3.19
N ILE A 104 -4.51 -8.25 2.75
CA ILE A 104 -4.39 -8.61 1.33
C ILE A 104 -5.73 -9.26 0.93
N PRO A 105 -6.59 -8.52 0.22
CA PRO A 105 -7.89 -9.04 -0.18
C PRO A 105 -7.67 -10.12 -1.24
N GLY A 106 -8.16 -11.32 -0.97
CA GLY A 106 -8.16 -12.45 -1.89
C GLY A 106 -9.57 -12.79 -2.36
N ALA A 107 -9.70 -13.86 -3.16
CA ALA A 107 -11.01 -14.43 -3.46
C ALA A 107 -11.73 -14.75 -2.13
N PRO A 108 -12.98 -14.31 -1.95
CA PRO A 108 -13.69 -14.52 -0.70
C PRO A 108 -13.86 -16.02 -0.48
N ARG A 109 -13.43 -16.52 0.69
CA ARG A 109 -13.74 -17.89 1.10
C ARG A 109 -15.18 -17.91 1.57
N LEU A 110 -16.08 -18.30 0.68
CA LEU A 110 -17.48 -18.56 1.01
C LEU A 110 -17.53 -19.86 1.81
N VAL A 111 -17.52 -19.75 3.14
CA VAL A 111 -17.83 -20.88 4.01
C VAL A 111 -19.35 -20.85 4.22
N PRO A 112 -20.10 -21.88 3.80
CA PRO A 112 -21.52 -21.95 4.11
C PRO A 112 -21.69 -21.91 5.63
N VAL A 113 -22.52 -21.01 6.13
CA VAL A 113 -23.06 -21.10 7.50
C VAL A 113 -24.07 -22.26 7.52
N SER A 114 -23.57 -23.50 7.51
CA SER A 114 -24.35 -24.69 7.75
C SER A 114 -24.04 -25.22 9.16
N GLY A 115 -24.95 -24.98 10.10
CA GLY A 115 -24.94 -25.47 11.49
C GLY A 115 -24.22 -24.53 12.45
N SER A 116 -24.80 -24.06 13.55
CA SER A 116 -25.91 -24.57 14.39
C SER A 116 -26.59 -23.42 15.11
#